data_AF-K5VNZ7-F1
#
_entry.id   AF-K5VNZ7-F1
#
_cell.length_a   1.000
_cell.length_b   1.000
_cell.length_c   1.000
_cell.angle_alpha   90.00
_cell.angle_beta   90.00
_cell.angle_gamma   90.00
#
_symmetry.space_group_name_H-M   'P 1'
#
loop_
_entity.id
_entity.type
_entity.pdbx_description
1 polymer ?
#
loop_
_entity_poly.entity_id
_entity_poly.type
_entity_poly.pdbx_seq_one_letter_code
_entity_poly.pdbx_strand_id
1 'polypeptide(L)'
;MSLLPDLIKAVNSGLVLFPGMGDAYAARDENGVLVGFLVSSLPGQLLFATEGSRAYGFSDYAARLSSDAREYFLEMIPKMSPETNEESQVTLAYISVELAR
;
A
#
# COMPACT_ATOMS: atom_id res chain seq x y z
N MET A 1 -11.47 -4.16 17.41
CA MET A 1 -10.21 -3.68 16.79
C MET A 1 -10.53 -3.27 15.36
N SER A 2 -10.04 -2.12 14.89
CA SER A 2 -10.27 -1.67 13.52
C SER A 2 -9.35 -2.43 12.55
N LEU A 3 -9.87 -2.88 11.42
CA LEU A 3 -9.09 -3.52 10.34
C LEU A 3 -8.38 -2.50 9.44
N LEU A 4 -8.80 -1.23 9.51
CA LEU A 4 -8.32 -0.17 8.62
C LEU A 4 -6.82 0.15 8.83
N PRO A 5 -6.29 0.27 10.07
CA PRO A 5 -4.86 0.48 10.26
C PRO A 5 -4.00 -0.65 9.68
N ASP A 6 -4.47 -1.89 9.79
CA ASP A 6 -3.74 -3.05 9.28
C ASP A 6 -3.78 -3.12 7.76
N LEU A 7 -4.89 -2.74 7.14
CA LEU A 7 -4.99 -2.56 5.69
C LEU A 7 -4.02 -1.47 5.20
N ILE A 8 -4.02 -0.29 5.85
CA ILE A 8 -3.12 0.81 5.50
C ILE A 8 -1.65 0.37 5.63
N LYS A 9 -1.32 -0.35 6.71
CA LYS A 9 0.03 -0.90 6.91
C LYS A 9 0.39 -1.88 5.80
N ALA A 10 -0.49 -2.81 5.44
CA ALA A 10 -0.25 -3.78 4.38
C ALA A 10 -0.03 -3.09 3.03
N VAL A 11 -0.86 -2.10 2.70
CA VAL A 11 -0.75 -1.34 1.44
C VAL A 11 0.55 -0.55 1.38
N ASN A 12 0.89 0.22 2.42
CA ASN A 12 2.13 0.98 2.46
C ASN A 12 3.36 0.06 2.44
N SER A 13 3.33 -1.07 3.14
CA SER A 13 4.43 -2.04 3.14
C SER A 13 4.63 -2.64 1.76
N GLY A 14 3.54 -3.02 1.08
CA GLY A 14 3.58 -3.52 -0.30
C GLY A 14 4.16 -2.49 -1.28
N LEU A 15 3.76 -1.22 -1.17
CA LEU A 15 4.25 -0.15 -2.05
C LEU A 15 5.73 0.21 -1.82
N VAL A 16 6.16 0.27 -0.55
CA VAL A 16 7.49 0.77 -0.18
C VAL A 16 8.55 -0.34 -0.20
N LEU A 17 8.20 -1.55 0.23
CA LEU A 17 9.17 -2.62 0.45
C LEU A 17 9.29 -3.60 -0.71
N PHE A 18 8.25 -3.74 -1.55
CA PHE A 18 8.34 -4.59 -2.73
C PHE A 18 9.03 -3.84 -3.89
N PRO A 19 10.18 -4.32 -4.39
CA PRO A 19 10.90 -3.63 -5.46
C PRO A 19 10.06 -3.44 -6.71
N GLY A 20 10.04 -2.22 -7.25
CA GLY A 20 9.31 -1.89 -8.47
C GLY A 20 7.79 -1.77 -8.31
N MET A 21 7.27 -1.72 -7.08
CA MET A 21 5.84 -1.51 -6.83
C MET A 21 5.44 -0.03 -6.77
N GLY A 22 6.31 0.81 -6.22
CA GLY A 22 6.01 2.21 -5.99
C GLY A 22 7.23 3.06 -5.73
N ASP A 23 7.01 4.38 -5.78
CA ASP A 23 7.96 5.40 -5.36
C ASP A 23 7.56 5.94 -3.98
N ALA A 24 8.54 6.23 -3.15
CA ALA A 24 8.36 6.80 -1.83
C ALA A 24 9.18 8.09 -1.69
N TYR A 25 8.50 9.17 -1.32
CA TYR A 25 9.09 10.48 -1.09
C TYR A 25 8.92 10.85 0.37
N ALA A 26 10.01 11.20 1.05
CA ALA A 26 10.01 11.60 2.46
C ALA A 26 10.26 13.10 2.58
N ALA A 27 9.42 13.79 3.34
CA ALA A 27 9.65 15.17 3.75
C ALA A 27 10.32 15.18 5.13
N ARG A 28 11.41 15.94 5.26
CA ARG A 28 12.15 16.10 6.52
C ARG A 28 12.28 17.57 6.89
N ASP A 29 12.29 17.87 8.18
CA ASP A 29 12.61 19.22 8.70
C ASP A 29 14.11 19.53 8.64
N GLU A 30 14.52 20.71 9.11
CA GLU A 30 15.92 21.14 9.16
C GLU A 30 16.81 20.27 10.06
N ASN A 31 16.22 19.51 10.98
CA ASN A 31 16.92 18.58 11.87
C ASN A 31 16.97 17.15 11.30
N GLY A 32 16.41 16.94 10.10
CA GLY A 32 16.34 15.63 9.45
C GLY A 32 15.21 14.72 9.96
N VAL A 33 14.30 15.23 10.79
CA VAL A 33 13.15 14.49 11.33
C VAL A 33 12.10 14.31 10.23
N LEU A 34 11.55 13.09 10.10
CA LEU A 34 10.48 12.81 9.14
C LEU A 34 9.18 13.52 9.56
N VAL A 35 8.69 14.43 8.71
CA VAL A 35 7.46 15.21 8.96
C VAL A 35 6.31 14.84 8.02
N GLY A 36 6.57 14.00 7.02
CA GLY A 36 5.54 13.50 6.12
C GLY A 36 6.11 12.62 5.03
N PHE A 37 5.23 11.93 4.29
CA PHE A 37 5.64 11.12 3.16
C PHE A 37 4.54 11.00 2.10
N LEU A 38 4.97 10.68 0.89
CA LEU A 38 4.11 10.35 -0.24
C LEU A 38 4.54 8.97 -0.76
N VAL A 39 3.59 8.06 -0.95
CA VAL A 39 3.85 6.81 -1.65
C VAL A 39 2.91 6.69 -2.84
N SER A 40 3.45 6.41 -4.01
CA SER A 40 2.69 6.21 -5.24
C SER A 40 2.99 4.85 -5.83
N SER A 41 1.96 4.13 -6.29
CA SER A 41 2.17 2.94 -7.11
C SER A 41 2.73 3.32 -8.47
N LEU A 42 3.62 2.51 -9.02
CA LEU A 42 4.05 2.68 -10.41
C LEU A 42 2.91 2.28 -11.37
N PRO A 43 2.81 2.90 -12.56
CA PRO A 43 1.82 2.52 -13.56
C PRO A 43 1.87 1.03 -13.89
N GLY A 44 0.69 0.42 -14.07
CA GLY A 44 0.55 -1.00 -14.39
C GLY A 44 0.91 -1.97 -13.26
N GLN A 45 1.31 -1.48 -12.07
CA GLN A 45 1.57 -2.33 -10.92
C GLN A 45 0.30 -2.57 -10.11
N LEU A 46 0.05 -3.84 -9.79
CA LEU A 46 -1.06 -4.26 -8.96
C LEU A 46 -0.54 -4.80 -7.63
N LEU A 47 -0.88 -4.10 -6.55
CA LEU A 47 -0.56 -4.54 -5.21
C LEU A 47 -1.15 -5.92 -4.93
N PHE A 48 -0.39 -6.75 -4.23
CA PHE A 48 -0.80 -8.09 -3.78
C PHE A 48 -1.17 -9.05 -4.93
N ALA A 49 -0.81 -8.74 -6.18
CA ALA A 49 -1.07 -9.63 -7.31
C ALA A 49 -0.24 -10.93 -7.22
N THR A 50 0.99 -10.84 -6.71
CA THR A 50 1.91 -11.97 -6.60
C THR A 50 2.05 -12.41 -5.14
N GLU A 51 2.42 -13.67 -4.92
CA GLU A 51 2.75 -14.16 -3.58
C GLU A 51 3.90 -13.35 -2.94
N GLY A 52 4.89 -12.98 -3.76
CA GLY A 52 6.01 -12.15 -3.33
C GLY A 52 5.58 -10.78 -2.82
N SER A 53 4.63 -10.10 -3.47
CA SER A 53 4.14 -8.80 -2.98
C SER A 53 3.19 -8.95 -1.79
N ARG A 54 2.46 -10.06 -1.67
CA ARG A 54 1.59 -10.35 -0.51
C ARG A 54 2.37 -10.56 0.79
N ALA A 55 3.59 -11.09 0.70
CA ALA A 55 4.47 -11.29 1.85
C ALA A 55 4.77 -9.98 2.61
N TYR A 56 4.68 -8.83 1.95
CA TYR A 56 4.91 -7.51 2.54
C TYR A 56 3.63 -6.96 3.20
N GLY A 57 3.08 -7.72 4.15
CA GLY A 57 2.03 -7.26 5.08
C GLY A 57 0.59 -7.66 4.73
N PHE A 58 0.30 -8.08 3.50
CA PHE A 58 -1.06 -8.54 3.14
C PHE A 58 -1.42 -9.86 3.83
N SER A 59 -0.48 -10.81 3.94
CA SER A 59 -0.75 -12.09 4.62
C SER A 59 -1.18 -11.90 6.08
N ASP A 60 -0.53 -10.98 6.79
CA ASP A 60 -0.85 -10.67 8.19
C ASP A 60 -2.23 -10.00 8.31
N TYR A 61 -2.56 -9.10 7.39
CA TYR A 61 -3.89 -8.49 7.30
C TYR A 61 -4.96 -9.55 6.97
N ALA A 62 -4.71 -10.39 5.97
CA ALA A 62 -5.62 -11.42 5.50
C ALA A 62 -5.90 -12.50 6.56
N ALA A 63 -4.93 -12.81 7.44
CA ALA A 63 -5.13 -13.72 8.56
C ALA A 63 -6.16 -13.20 9.59
N ARG A 64 -6.45 -11.89 9.58
CA ARG A 64 -7.42 -11.24 10.48
C ARG A 64 -8.79 -11.03 9.83
N LEU A 65 -8.93 -11.36 8.55
CA LEU A 65 -10.22 -11.35 7.85
C LEU A 65 -11.00 -12.64 8.13
N SER A 66 -12.31 -12.60 7.91
CA SER A 66 -13.09 -13.84 7.78
C SER A 66 -12.61 -14.64 6.55
N SER A 67 -12.92 -15.94 6.53
CA SER A 67 -12.67 -16.81 5.36
C SER A 67 -13.20 -16.17 4.08
N ASP A 68 -14.45 -15.72 4.12
CA ASP A 68 -15.18 -15.22 2.95
C ASP A 68 -14.56 -13.91 2.43
N ALA A 69 -14.18 -13.01 3.34
CA ALA A 69 -13.52 -11.77 2.96
C ALA A 69 -12.12 -12.04 2.40
N ARG A 70 -11.36 -12.95 3.01
CA ARG A 70 -10.03 -13.34 2.51
C ARG A 70 -10.11 -13.95 1.12
N GLU A 71 -11.03 -14.89 0.90
CA GLU A 71 -11.26 -15.53 -0.40
C GLU A 71 -11.69 -14.49 -1.43
N TYR A 72 -12.64 -13.62 -1.09
CA TYR A 72 -13.04 -12.51 -1.95
C TYR A 72 -11.85 -11.64 -2.38
N PHE A 73 -10.98 -11.21 -1.45
CA PHE A 73 -9.82 -10.41 -1.81
C PHE A 73 -8.84 -11.17 -2.72
N LEU A 74 -8.55 -12.43 -2.42
CA LEU A 74 -7.64 -13.25 -3.24
C LEU A 74 -8.17 -13.50 -4.65
N GLU A 75 -9.49 -13.67 -4.80
CA GLU A 75 -10.13 -13.85 -6.10
C GLU A 75 -10.26 -12.55 -6.89
N MET A 76 -10.53 -11.44 -6.22
CA MET A 76 -10.81 -10.17 -6.88
C MET A 76 -9.55 -9.41 -7.26
N ILE A 77 -8.46 -9.48 -6.49
CA ILE A 77 -7.23 -8.75 -6.79
C ILE A 77 -6.71 -9.06 -8.21
N PRO A 78 -6.58 -10.33 -8.65
CA PRO A 78 -6.18 -10.64 -10.02
C PRO A 78 -7.16 -10.15 -11.08
N LYS A 79 -8.47 -10.09 -10.77
CA LYS A 79 -9.54 -9.62 -11.66
C LYS A 79 -9.63 -8.10 -11.72
N MET A 80 -9.10 -7.41 -10.71
CA MET A 80 -8.93 -5.96 -10.67
C MET A 80 -7.65 -5.51 -11.40
N SER A 81 -6.86 -6.44 -11.93
CA SER A 81 -5.76 -6.13 -12.84
C SER A 81 -6.35 -5.38 -14.05
N PRO A 82 -6.02 -4.10 -14.23
CA PRO A 82 -6.55 -3.36 -15.36
C PRO A 82 -5.99 -4.00 -16.63
N GLU A 83 -6.85 -4.21 -17.63
CA GLU A 83 -6.40 -3.94 -18.99
C GLU A 83 -5.87 -2.49 -18.94
N THR A 84 -4.56 -2.36 -18.98
CA THR A 84 -3.76 -1.21 -18.58
C THR A 84 -4.30 0.09 -19.18
N ASN A 85 -4.94 0.93 -18.36
CA ASN A 85 -4.76 2.36 -18.54
C ASN A 85 -3.36 2.65 -18.01
N GLU A 86 -2.42 2.91 -18.92
CA GLU A 86 -1.03 3.29 -18.62
C GLU A 86 -0.93 4.56 -17.72
N GLU A 87 -2.06 5.22 -17.48
CA GLU A 87 -2.21 6.45 -16.69
C GLU A 87 -2.67 6.23 -15.24
N SER A 88 -3.09 5.03 -14.85
CA SER A 88 -3.66 4.80 -13.51
C SER A 88 -2.57 4.65 -12.44
N GLN A 89 -2.23 5.75 -11.78
CA GLN A 89 -1.40 5.77 -10.56
C GLN A 89 -2.30 5.82 -9.32
N VAL A 90 -2.14 4.89 -8.39
CA VAL A 90 -2.72 5.01 -7.05
C VAL A 90 -1.72 5.80 -6.20
N THR A 91 -2.06 7.06 -5.94
CA THR A 91 -1.29 7.90 -5.01
C THR A 91 -1.90 7.80 -3.63
N LEU A 92 -1.13 7.32 -2.65
CA LEU A 92 -1.48 7.38 -1.24
C LEU A 92 -0.60 8.44 -0.60
N ALA A 93 -1.17 9.62 -0.41
CA ALA A 93 -0.56 10.69 0.37
C ALA A 93 -0.94 10.51 1.84
N TYR A 94 0.05 10.28 2.70
CA TYR A 94 -0.13 10.44 4.14
C TYR A 94 0.66 11.66 4.58
N ILE A 95 -0.02 12.81 4.61
CA ILE A 95 0.51 14.02 5.19
C ILE A 95 0.24 13.93 6.69
N SER A 96 1.25 13.58 7.49
CA SER A 96 1.18 13.85 8.93
C SER A 96 1.33 15.35 9.12
N VAL A 97 0.23 16.11 8.99
CA VAL A 97 0.16 17.46 9.55
C VAL A 97 -0.13 17.32 11.04
N GLU A 98 0.83 16.80 11.81
CA GLU A 98 0.87 17.08 13.24
C GLU A 98 1.83 18.24 13.46
N LEU A 99 1.26 19.44 13.31
CA LEU A 99 1.43 20.54 14.26
C LEU A 99 2.74 20.54 15.07
N ALA A 100 3.86 20.86 14.44
CA ALA A 100 4.96 21.52 15.12
C ALA A 100 4.89 22.99 14.75
N ARG A 101 4.58 23.80 15.78
CA ARG A 101 4.28 25.23 15.75
C ARG A 101 5.43 26.09 15.26
#